data_AF-A0A258L1S1-F1
#
_entry.id   AF-A0A258L1S1-F1
#
_cell.length_a   1.000
_cell.length_b   1.000
_cell.length_c   1.000
_cell.angle_alpha   90.00
_cell.angle_beta   90.00
_cell.angle_gamma   90.00
#
_symmetry.space_group_name_H-M   'P 1'
#
loop_
_entity.id
_entity.type
_entity.pdbx_description
1 polymer ?
#
loop_
_entity_poly.entity_id
_entity_poly.type
_entity_poly.pdbx_seq_one_letter_code
_entity_poly.pdbx_strand_id
1 'polypeptide(L)'
;MRDGGLIVAVAAAVMLGAIRVATAQDAVQEVPQAPPSPAAAAPAAAAAPAETGLAACSKSDFETVVDLSAGALRDLNSQNRPLFQEKLRALRTKKGWTEDEFLKEAVPYVKDNTIDSFDRKTNELLNKIVSMGGEGSASATPDCGLYQELRGHMDQLVNTQNAKWAYMFQKIDAELGE
;
A
#
# COMPACT_ATOMS: atom_id res chain seq x y z
N MET A 1 -18.37 -6.36 -32.06
CA MET A 1 -17.58 -5.16 -31.69
C MET A 1 -18.22 -4.62 -30.41
N ARG A 2 -17.93 -5.25 -29.26
CA ARG A 2 -17.14 -4.72 -28.14
C ARG A 2 -17.80 -3.53 -27.42
N ASP A 3 -18.71 -3.88 -26.51
CA ASP A 3 -19.05 -3.11 -25.30
C ASP A 3 -17.87 -3.15 -24.33
N GLY A 4 -17.29 -1.99 -24.01
CA GLY A 4 -16.12 -1.87 -23.14
C GLY A 4 -16.05 -0.55 -22.38
N GLY A 5 -17.20 0.06 -22.09
CA GLY A 5 -17.30 1.45 -21.64
C GLY A 5 -17.51 1.68 -20.14
N LEU A 6 -17.55 0.65 -19.28
CA LEU A 6 -18.03 0.81 -17.89
C LEU A 6 -17.06 0.37 -16.77
N ILE A 7 -15.75 0.24 -17.05
CA ILE A 7 -14.74 -0.14 -16.03
C ILE A 7 -13.65 0.95 -15.84
N VAL A 8 -13.81 2.14 -16.43
CA VAL A 8 -12.85 3.27 -16.28
C VAL A 8 -13.31 4.28 -15.21
N ALA A 9 -13.94 3.82 -14.12
CA ALA A 9 -14.47 4.69 -13.07
C ALA A 9 -13.95 4.39 -11.65
N VAL A 10 -12.97 3.50 -11.47
CA VAL A 10 -12.38 3.21 -10.13
C VAL A 10 -10.87 3.51 -10.11
N ALA A 11 -10.43 4.55 -10.83
CA ALA A 11 -9.04 5.04 -10.79
C ALA A 11 -8.93 6.52 -10.40
N ALA A 12 -9.99 7.13 -9.87
CA ALA A 12 -10.05 8.57 -9.55
C ALA A 12 -10.40 8.89 -8.08
N ALA A 13 -10.13 7.98 -7.13
CA ALA A 13 -10.54 8.17 -5.73
C ALA A 13 -9.39 8.12 -4.70
N VAL A 14 -8.13 8.37 -5.09
CA VAL A 14 -7.00 8.54 -4.13
C VAL A 14 -6.46 9.98 -4.13
N MET A 15 -7.26 10.95 -4.58
CA MET A 15 -6.92 12.38 -4.61
C MET A 15 -8.07 13.27 -4.09
N LEU A 16 -8.81 12.83 -3.07
CA LEU A 16 -9.68 13.72 -2.28
C LEU A 16 -9.47 13.48 -0.78
N GLY A 17 -8.35 14.00 -0.27
CA GLY A 17 -8.23 14.34 1.14
C GLY A 17 -8.91 15.68 1.41
N ALA A 18 -10.19 15.63 1.77
CA ALA A 18 -10.88 16.73 2.48
C ALA A 18 -12.16 16.21 3.13
N ILE A 19 -12.04 15.42 4.19
CA ILE A 19 -13.09 15.32 5.20
C ILE A 19 -12.46 15.74 6.51
N ARG A 20 -12.74 16.99 6.91
CA ARG A 20 -12.54 17.44 8.28
C ARG A 20 -13.66 16.86 9.13
N VAL A 21 -13.24 16.32 10.27
CA VAL A 21 -14.01 15.83 11.40
C VAL A 21 -14.93 16.94 11.94
N ALA A 22 -16.19 16.57 12.23
CA ALA A 22 -17.03 17.24 13.22
C ALA A 22 -17.83 16.18 14.01
N THR A 23 -17.32 15.96 15.21
CA THR A 23 -17.85 15.36 16.45
C THR A 23 -19.36 15.16 16.63
N ALA A 24 -19.73 13.97 17.11
CA ALA A 24 -20.68 13.69 18.20
C ALA A 24 -20.41 12.21 18.61
N GLN A 25 -19.77 11.86 19.73
CA GLN A 25 -20.26 11.88 21.13
C GLN A 25 -21.64 11.24 21.31
N ASP A 26 -21.69 10.33 22.29
CA ASP A 26 -22.77 9.43 22.71
C ASP A 26 -22.96 8.17 21.83
N ALA A 27 -22.85 6.93 22.30
CA ALA A 27 -23.25 6.43 23.61
C ALA A 27 -22.41 5.22 24.06
N VAL A 28 -22.30 5.14 25.38
CA VAL A 28 -21.72 4.13 26.23
C VAL A 28 -22.40 2.77 26.02
N GLN A 29 -21.62 1.69 25.92
CA GLN A 29 -22.09 0.40 26.42
C GLN A 29 -20.97 -0.33 27.17
N GLU A 30 -21.04 -0.12 28.48
CA GLU A 30 -20.31 -0.80 29.54
C GLU A 30 -20.78 -2.27 29.57
N VAL A 31 -19.86 -3.21 29.34
CA VAL A 31 -20.12 -4.65 29.52
C VAL A 31 -19.62 -5.04 30.91
N PRO A 32 -20.47 -5.61 31.79
CA PRO A 32 -20.08 -5.93 33.16
C PRO A 32 -19.07 -7.10 33.21
N GLN A 33 -17.96 -6.86 33.91
CA GLN A 33 -16.92 -7.85 34.20
C GLN A 33 -17.39 -8.79 35.34
N ALA A 34 -17.27 -10.09 35.12
CA ALA A 34 -17.39 -11.12 36.16
C ALA A 34 -16.07 -11.24 36.96
N PRO A 35 -16.13 -11.58 38.27
CA PRO A 35 -14.96 -11.63 39.15
C PRO A 35 -14.07 -12.86 38.90
N PRO A 36 -12.74 -12.76 39.10
CA PRO A 36 -11.84 -13.91 39.08
C PRO A 36 -11.62 -14.49 40.48
N SER A 37 -11.59 -15.82 40.62
CA SER A 37 -10.94 -16.58 41.70
C SER A 37 -10.95 -18.10 41.40
N PRO A 38 -10.05 -18.92 41.98
CA PRO A 38 -8.60 -18.88 41.87
C PRO A 38 -7.98 -20.24 41.45
N ALA A 39 -6.69 -20.19 41.11
CA ALA A 39 -5.64 -21.23 41.12
C ALA A 39 -5.99 -22.74 41.05
N ALA A 40 -5.39 -23.42 40.05
CA ALA A 40 -4.96 -24.81 40.18
C ALA A 40 -3.66 -25.05 39.38
N ALA A 41 -2.82 -25.91 39.95
CA ALA A 41 -1.41 -26.12 39.66
C ALA A 41 -1.10 -26.95 38.40
N ALA A 42 0.16 -26.89 37.97
CA ALA A 42 0.77 -27.59 36.84
C ALA A 42 0.71 -29.14 36.96
N PRO A 43 0.99 -29.85 35.85
CA PRO A 43 2.37 -30.31 35.68
C PRO A 43 2.95 -30.05 34.29
N ALA A 44 4.29 -29.91 34.28
CA ALA A 44 5.12 -29.85 33.10
C ALA A 44 4.97 -31.13 32.26
N ALA A 45 4.51 -30.97 31.02
CA ALA A 45 4.55 -32.00 30.00
C ALA A 45 5.71 -31.73 29.04
N ALA A 46 6.40 -32.81 28.69
CA ALA A 46 7.62 -32.89 27.92
C ALA A 46 7.66 -31.96 26.69
N ALA A 47 8.80 -31.28 26.53
CA ALA A 47 9.18 -30.64 25.29
C ALA A 47 9.40 -31.74 24.23
N ALA A 48 8.39 -31.95 23.39
CA ALA A 48 8.61 -32.50 22.06
C ALA A 48 9.52 -31.53 21.28
N PRO A 49 10.39 -32.03 20.37
CA PRO A 49 11.12 -31.14 19.49
C PRO A 49 10.11 -30.30 18.73
N ALA A 50 10.28 -28.98 18.80
CA ALA A 50 9.54 -28.06 17.96
C ALA A 50 9.84 -28.44 16.52
N GLU A 51 8.90 -29.14 15.88
CA GLU A 51 8.74 -29.00 14.46
C GLU A 51 8.52 -27.51 14.25
N THR A 52 9.54 -26.82 13.75
CA THR A 52 9.36 -25.52 13.09
C THR A 52 8.54 -25.78 11.84
N GLY A 53 7.27 -26.14 12.04
CA GLY A 53 6.24 -25.95 11.06
C GLY A 53 6.23 -24.46 10.76
N LEU A 54 6.27 -24.12 9.48
CA LEU A 54 5.81 -22.80 9.02
C LEU A 54 4.57 -22.47 9.84
N ALA A 55 4.65 -21.40 10.65
CA ALA A 55 3.52 -20.97 11.47
C ALA A 55 2.27 -21.01 10.61
N ALA A 56 1.27 -21.79 11.04
CA ALA A 56 0.03 -21.94 10.27
C ALA A 56 -0.53 -20.53 10.04
N CYS A 57 -0.74 -20.17 8.78
CA CYS A 57 -1.34 -18.89 8.44
C CYS A 57 -2.80 -18.87 8.91
N SER A 58 -3.24 -17.71 9.37
CA SER A 58 -4.62 -17.44 9.77
C SER A 58 -5.29 -16.51 8.78
N LYS A 59 -6.62 -16.46 8.78
CA LYS A 59 -7.37 -15.45 8.01
C LYS A 59 -6.94 -14.03 8.38
N SER A 60 -6.65 -13.79 9.66
CA SER A 60 -6.18 -12.49 10.16
C SER A 60 -4.84 -12.08 9.53
N ASP A 61 -3.99 -13.03 9.13
CA ASP A 61 -2.71 -12.71 8.48
C ASP A 61 -2.90 -12.15 7.07
N PHE A 62 -3.92 -12.62 6.34
CA PHE A 62 -4.28 -12.07 5.02
C PHE A 62 -4.71 -10.60 5.13
N GLU A 63 -5.58 -10.29 6.08
CA GLU A 63 -6.04 -8.91 6.32
C GLU A 63 -4.86 -8.03 6.77
N THR A 64 -4.03 -8.55 7.68
CA THR A 64 -2.85 -7.83 8.19
C THR A 64 -1.86 -7.51 7.08
N VAL A 65 -1.54 -8.45 6.18
CA VAL A 65 -0.57 -8.18 5.10
C VAL A 65 -1.08 -7.14 4.10
N VAL A 66 -2.40 -7.15 3.83
CA VAL A 66 -3.05 -6.12 3.00
C VAL A 66 -2.94 -4.76 3.67
N ASP A 67 -3.29 -4.67 4.96
CA ASP A 67 -3.29 -3.41 5.71
C ASP A 67 -1.87 -2.82 5.86
N LEU A 68 -0.88 -3.65 6.17
CA LEU A 68 0.52 -3.23 6.27
C LEU A 68 1.02 -2.65 4.94
N SER A 69 0.68 -3.30 3.84
CA SER A 69 1.11 -2.88 2.51
C SER A 69 0.41 -1.61 2.06
N ALA A 70 -0.90 -1.50 2.32
CA ALA A 70 -1.65 -0.27 2.10
C ALA A 70 -1.12 0.90 2.97
N GLY A 71 -0.74 0.62 4.22
CA GLY A 71 -0.03 1.55 5.10
C GLY A 71 1.27 2.03 4.48
N ALA A 72 2.16 1.11 4.10
CA ALA A 72 3.43 1.43 3.48
C ALA A 72 3.27 2.30 2.21
N LEU A 73 2.28 2.01 1.37
CA LEU A 73 1.99 2.82 0.18
C LEU A 73 1.51 4.24 0.51
N ARG A 74 0.66 4.39 1.54
CA ARG A 74 0.21 5.71 2.01
C ARG A 74 1.38 6.51 2.57
N ASP A 75 2.19 5.88 3.41
CA ASP A 75 3.37 6.51 4.02
C ASP A 75 4.36 6.95 2.95
N LEU A 76 4.65 6.08 1.98
CA LEU A 76 5.52 6.36 0.85
C LEU A 76 5.06 7.60 0.06
N ASN A 77 3.76 7.69 -0.24
CA ASN A 77 3.19 8.85 -0.92
C ASN A 77 3.26 10.12 -0.06
N SER A 78 2.94 10.01 1.23
CA SER A 78 2.95 11.16 2.15
C SER A 78 4.34 11.75 2.35
N GLN A 79 5.38 10.90 2.32
CA GLN A 79 6.78 11.30 2.43
C GLN A 79 7.29 11.88 1.11
N ASN A 80 7.08 11.19 -0.01
CA ASN A 80 7.75 11.54 -1.26
C ASN A 80 7.10 12.70 -2.01
N ARG A 81 5.76 12.84 -1.96
CA ARG A 81 5.06 13.92 -2.69
C ARG A 81 5.55 15.32 -2.32
N PRO A 82 5.60 15.73 -1.04
CA PRO A 82 6.07 17.08 -0.71
C PRO A 82 7.54 17.31 -1.09
N LEU A 83 8.41 16.31 -0.89
CA LEU A 83 9.83 16.39 -1.25
C LEU A 83 10.02 16.52 -2.77
N PHE A 84 9.26 15.76 -3.54
CA PHE A 84 9.30 15.82 -5.00
C PHE A 84 8.79 17.17 -5.52
N GLN A 85 7.72 17.71 -4.91
CA GLN A 85 7.21 19.04 -5.24
C GLN A 85 8.22 20.15 -4.91
N GLU A 86 8.98 20.02 -3.83
CA GLU A 86 10.07 20.93 -3.51
C GLU A 86 11.17 20.89 -4.57
N LYS A 87 11.62 19.71 -4.97
CA LYS A 87 12.64 19.55 -6.01
C LYS A 87 12.17 20.07 -7.37
N LEU A 88 10.90 19.89 -7.74
CA LEU A 88 10.34 20.50 -8.96
C LEU A 88 10.36 22.04 -8.90
N ARG A 89 10.07 22.64 -7.73
CA ARG A 89 10.18 24.11 -7.56
C ARG A 89 11.63 24.60 -7.64
N ALA A 90 12.56 23.84 -7.08
CA ALA A 90 14.00 24.12 -7.22
C ALA A 90 14.43 24.05 -8.69
N LEU A 91 13.98 23.02 -9.42
CA LEU A 91 14.27 22.84 -10.84
C LEU A 91 13.71 23.99 -11.68
N ARG A 92 12.45 24.38 -11.45
CA ARG A 92 11.83 25.55 -12.09
C ARG A 92 12.70 26.80 -11.92
N THR A 93 13.16 27.05 -10.71
CA THR A 93 14.03 28.18 -10.39
C THR A 93 15.37 28.10 -11.13
N LYS A 94 16.01 26.92 -11.12
CA LYS A 94 17.28 26.68 -11.83
C LYS A 94 17.16 26.89 -13.34
N LYS A 95 16.03 26.49 -13.93
CA LYS A 95 15.78 26.58 -15.37
C LYS A 95 15.20 27.93 -15.80
N GLY A 96 14.81 28.79 -14.86
CA GLY A 96 14.20 30.08 -15.15
C GLY A 96 12.82 29.99 -15.82
N TRP A 97 12.12 28.87 -15.64
CA TRP A 97 10.81 28.66 -16.27
C TRP A 97 9.73 29.55 -15.65
N THR A 98 8.91 30.12 -16.52
CA THR A 98 7.61 30.71 -16.16
C THR A 98 6.64 29.62 -15.68
N GLU A 99 5.46 30.03 -15.18
CA GLU A 99 4.45 29.07 -14.77
C GLU A 99 3.94 28.20 -15.93
N ASP A 100 3.66 28.82 -17.08
CA ASP A 100 3.16 28.11 -18.26
C ASP A 100 4.19 27.14 -18.86
N GLU A 101 5.47 27.51 -18.80
CA GLU A 101 6.56 26.61 -19.19
C GLU A 101 6.71 25.48 -18.19
N PHE A 102 6.68 25.77 -16.88
CA PHE A 102 6.78 24.74 -15.85
C PHE A 102 5.73 23.64 -16.02
N LEU A 103 4.47 23.98 -16.31
CA LEU A 103 3.42 23.00 -16.53
C LEU A 103 3.68 22.07 -17.73
N LYS A 104 4.45 22.50 -18.72
CA LYS A 104 4.81 21.71 -19.91
C LYS A 104 6.10 20.94 -19.69
N GLU A 105 7.12 21.64 -19.20
CA GLU A 105 8.48 21.12 -19.02
C GLU A 105 8.60 20.17 -17.83
N ALA A 106 7.69 20.23 -16.84
CA ALA A 106 7.68 19.28 -15.72
C ALA A 106 7.10 17.90 -16.10
N VAL A 107 6.33 17.79 -17.19
CA VAL A 107 5.64 16.54 -17.58
C VAL A 107 6.60 15.36 -17.70
N PRO A 108 7.77 15.47 -18.37
CA PRO A 108 8.69 14.34 -18.52
C PRO A 108 9.26 13.81 -17.20
N TYR A 109 9.20 14.56 -16.10
CA TYR A 109 9.67 14.12 -14.78
C TYR A 109 8.66 13.27 -14.02
N VAL A 110 7.40 13.29 -14.44
CA VAL A 110 6.30 12.50 -13.84
C VAL A 110 5.63 11.55 -14.83
N LYS A 111 5.98 11.64 -16.12
CA LYS A 111 5.43 10.79 -17.17
C LYS A 111 6.46 10.56 -18.28
N ASP A 112 6.86 9.30 -18.42
CA ASP A 112 7.66 8.79 -19.53
C ASP A 112 7.41 7.28 -19.68
N ASN A 113 8.06 6.64 -20.67
CA ASN A 113 7.88 5.21 -20.92
C ASN A 113 8.27 4.31 -19.73
N THR A 114 9.25 4.73 -18.93
CA THR A 114 9.72 3.99 -17.74
C THR A 114 8.69 4.10 -16.62
N ILE A 115 8.19 5.33 -16.37
CA ILE A 115 7.11 5.61 -15.41
C ILE A 115 5.84 4.87 -15.81
N ASP A 116 5.47 4.89 -17.10
CA ASP A 116 4.33 4.15 -17.62
C ASP A 116 4.51 2.64 -17.42
N SER A 117 5.75 2.12 -17.47
CA SER A 117 6.03 0.71 -17.16
C SER A 117 5.84 0.37 -15.69
N PHE A 118 6.26 1.26 -14.79
CA PHE A 118 5.96 1.11 -13.36
C PHE A 118 4.45 1.13 -13.12
N ASP A 119 3.72 2.05 -13.75
CA ASP A 119 2.27 2.16 -13.61
C ASP A 119 1.53 0.93 -14.15
N ARG A 120 1.95 0.37 -15.29
CA ARG A 120 1.39 -0.89 -15.80
C ARG A 120 1.65 -2.05 -14.83
N LYS A 121 2.87 -2.17 -14.31
CA LYS A 121 3.22 -3.23 -13.35
C LYS A 121 2.42 -3.10 -12.05
N THR A 122 2.25 -1.88 -11.55
CA THR A 122 1.42 -1.60 -10.38
C THR A 122 -0.02 -2.04 -10.60
N ASN A 123 -0.62 -1.70 -11.75
CA ASN A 123 -1.98 -2.15 -12.08
C ASN A 123 -2.08 -3.67 -12.21
N GLU A 124 -1.09 -4.34 -12.81
CA GLU A 124 -1.02 -5.80 -12.89
C GLU A 124 -1.01 -6.44 -11.49
N LEU A 125 -0.17 -5.92 -10.59
CA LEU A 125 -0.07 -6.42 -9.21
C LEU A 125 -1.36 -6.21 -8.43
N LEU A 126 -1.98 -5.03 -8.54
CA LEU A 126 -3.27 -4.73 -7.91
C LEU A 126 -4.37 -5.69 -8.39
N ASN A 127 -4.43 -5.98 -9.70
CA ASN A 127 -5.41 -6.92 -10.24
C ASN A 127 -5.22 -8.34 -9.68
N LYS A 128 -3.97 -8.81 -9.55
CA LYS A 128 -3.67 -10.12 -8.92
C LYS A 128 -4.08 -10.14 -7.46
N ILE A 129 -3.70 -9.12 -6.70
CA ILE A 129 -4.06 -8.97 -5.28
C ILE A 129 -5.57 -9.03 -5.08
N VAL A 130 -6.35 -8.32 -5.90
CA VAL A 130 -7.82 -8.31 -5.81
C VAL A 130 -8.41 -9.68 -6.13
N SER A 131 -7.91 -10.37 -7.16
CA SER A 131 -8.35 -11.74 -7.50
C SER A 131 -8.13 -12.70 -6.32
N MET A 132 -6.93 -12.65 -5.74
CA MET A 132 -6.53 -13.54 -4.64
C MET A 132 -7.26 -13.24 -3.34
N GLY A 133 -7.58 -11.97 -3.07
CA GLY A 133 -8.43 -11.59 -1.93
C GLY A 133 -9.83 -12.22 -2.02
N GLY A 134 -10.39 -12.29 -3.23
CA GLY A 134 -11.67 -12.98 -3.49
C GLY A 134 -11.57 -14.48 -3.23
N GLU A 135 -10.56 -15.14 -3.80
CA GLU A 135 -10.32 -16.59 -3.67
C GLU A 135 -10.04 -17.01 -2.22
N GLY A 136 -9.21 -16.24 -1.51
CA GLY A 136 -8.88 -16.52 -0.10
C GLY A 136 -10.06 -16.32 0.85
N SER A 137 -10.97 -15.39 0.55
CA SER A 137 -12.17 -15.14 1.35
C SER A 137 -13.25 -16.21 1.21
N ALA A 138 -13.22 -16.99 0.11
CA ALA A 138 -14.21 -18.02 -0.18
C ALA A 138 -13.88 -19.39 0.43
N SER A 139 -12.65 -19.60 0.90
CA SER A 139 -12.20 -20.87 1.49
C SER A 139 -12.53 -20.98 2.98
N ALA A 140 -13.09 -22.13 3.38
CA ALA A 140 -13.38 -22.44 4.78
C ALA A 140 -12.11 -22.69 5.61
N THR A 141 -10.99 -23.01 4.95
CA THR A 141 -9.68 -23.25 5.55
C THR A 141 -8.66 -22.28 4.94
N PRO A 142 -7.83 -21.59 5.75
CA PRO A 142 -6.77 -20.74 5.23
C PRO A 142 -5.82 -21.51 4.32
N ASP A 143 -5.64 -21.03 3.09
CA ASP A 143 -4.64 -21.57 2.16
C ASP A 143 -3.31 -20.83 2.34
N CYS A 144 -2.37 -21.46 3.02
CA CYS A 144 -1.08 -20.81 3.28
C CYS A 144 -0.17 -20.69 2.06
N GLY A 145 -0.42 -21.44 0.98
CA GLY A 145 0.24 -21.19 -0.31
C GLY A 145 -0.24 -19.86 -0.89
N LEU A 146 -1.56 -19.68 -0.95
CA LEU A 146 -2.19 -18.44 -1.42
C LEU A 146 -1.78 -17.21 -0.58
N TYR A 147 -1.65 -17.38 0.74
CA TYR A 147 -1.14 -16.34 1.62
C TYR A 147 0.28 -15.88 1.23
N GLN A 148 1.19 -16.84 0.97
CA GLN A 148 2.58 -16.51 0.62
C GLN A 148 2.65 -15.81 -0.73
N GLU A 149 1.83 -16.22 -1.70
CA GLU A 149 1.73 -15.53 -2.99
C GLU A 149 1.18 -14.11 -2.83
N LEU A 150 0.15 -13.91 -1.99
CA LEU A 150 -0.45 -12.60 -1.73
C LEU A 150 0.60 -11.66 -1.13
N ARG A 151 1.32 -12.14 -0.11
CA ARG A 151 2.43 -11.41 0.50
C ARG A 151 3.49 -11.05 -0.54
N GLY A 152 3.87 -11.99 -1.40
CA GLY A 152 4.84 -11.74 -2.48
C GLY A 152 4.39 -10.64 -3.43
N HIS A 153 3.11 -10.61 -3.83
CA HIS A 153 2.58 -9.55 -4.69
C HIS A 153 2.49 -8.19 -3.99
N MET A 154 2.13 -8.17 -2.70
CA MET A 154 2.14 -6.96 -1.88
C MET A 154 3.54 -6.36 -1.76
N ASP A 155 4.54 -7.18 -1.45
CA ASP A 155 5.94 -6.75 -1.37
C ASP A 155 6.41 -6.20 -2.73
N GLN A 156 6.07 -6.88 -3.83
CA GLN A 156 6.38 -6.42 -5.18
C GLN A 156 5.71 -5.08 -5.53
N LEU A 157 4.49 -4.84 -5.04
CA LEU A 157 3.76 -3.59 -5.26
C LEU A 157 4.46 -2.43 -4.56
N VAL A 158 4.79 -2.59 -3.27
CA VAL A 158 5.53 -1.58 -2.49
C VAL A 158 6.89 -1.31 -3.12
N ASN A 159 7.62 -2.36 -3.51
CA ASN A 159 8.93 -2.23 -4.16
C ASN A 159 8.84 -1.52 -5.52
N THR A 160 7.80 -1.79 -6.31
CA THR A 160 7.57 -1.13 -7.61
C THR A 160 7.32 0.37 -7.42
N GLN A 161 6.51 0.74 -6.41
CA GLN A 161 6.24 2.13 -6.10
C GLN A 161 7.48 2.86 -5.55
N ASN A 162 8.28 2.21 -4.70
CA ASN A 162 9.58 2.73 -4.25
C ASN A 162 10.52 2.99 -5.43
N ALA A 163 10.66 2.03 -6.34
CA ALA A 163 11.50 2.17 -7.52
C ALA A 163 11.03 3.31 -8.44
N LYS A 164 9.71 3.47 -8.62
CA LYS A 164 9.15 4.60 -9.37
C LYS A 164 9.52 5.94 -8.74
N TRP A 165 9.37 6.09 -7.41
CA TRP A 165 9.78 7.31 -6.72
C TRP A 165 11.27 7.58 -6.87
N ALA A 166 12.11 6.58 -6.64
CA ALA A 166 13.57 6.71 -6.77
C ALA A 166 13.96 7.16 -8.19
N TYR A 167 13.35 6.58 -9.22
CA TYR A 167 13.57 6.98 -10.61
C TYR A 167 13.17 8.45 -10.86
N MET A 168 11.98 8.86 -10.39
CA MET A 168 11.54 10.25 -10.55
C MET A 168 12.46 11.25 -9.82
N PHE A 169 12.94 10.90 -8.62
CA PHE A 169 13.92 11.73 -7.90
C PHE A 169 15.25 11.81 -8.66
N GLN A 170 15.82 10.68 -9.08
CA GLN A 170 17.07 10.66 -9.85
C GLN A 170 17.04 11.55 -11.08
N LYS A 171 15.89 11.64 -11.77
CA LYS A 171 15.72 12.53 -12.93
C LYS A 171 15.86 14.00 -12.56
N ILE A 172 15.26 14.44 -11.45
CA ILE A 172 15.36 15.83 -11.02
C ILE A 172 16.74 16.10 -10.43
N ASP A 173 17.28 15.18 -9.64
CA ASP A 173 18.58 15.31 -8.99
C ASP A 173 19.70 15.46 -10.03
N ALA A 174 19.65 14.69 -11.11
CA ALA A 174 20.58 14.85 -12.24
C ALA A 174 20.53 16.25 -12.87
N GLU A 175 19.34 16.83 -12.99
CA GLU A 175 19.14 18.19 -13.52
C GLU A 175 19.52 19.28 -12.51
N LEU A 176 19.41 19.00 -11.22
CA LEU A 176 19.82 19.88 -10.13
C LEU A 176 21.34 19.80 -9.86
N GLY A 177 21.99 18.70 -10.22
CA GLY A 177 23.40 18.43 -9.92
C GLY A 177 23.61 17.91 -8.50
N GLU A 178 22.66 17.13 -7.98
CA GLU A 178 22.65 16.52 -6.64
C GLU A 178 22.91 15.01 -6.68
#